data_AF-A0A7Y5BIP9-F1
#
_entry.id   AF-A0A7Y5BIP9-F1
#
_cell.length_a   1.000
_cell.length_b   1.000
_cell.length_c   1.000
_cell.angle_alpha   90.00
_cell.angle_beta   90.00
_cell.angle_gamma   90.00
#
_symmetry.space_group_name_H-M   'P 1'
#
loop_
_entity.id
_entity.type
_entity.pdbx_description
1 polymer ?
#
loop_
_entity_poly.entity_id
_entity_poly.type
_entity_poly.pdbx_seq_one_letter_code
_entity_poly.pdbx_strand_id
1 'polypeptide(L)'
;MKNIYNITHEIEEELVKQSFLAMGYSSPNPPVGCVLSDLEGNILSKGHTQKTGFDHAEISAYNNFTKTGVSHNVFVTLEPCTHTGKTPPCADTILKKRPESVFYGLKDPNPLVVDSSFEKKYSDEKIDISKSDEIQKIAKAYLNGFLSRIHFGRPAVLVKIVETKEGFFGSQDESVRISSPESDNMSQLLRAKFDGIIVGPKTISMDGIYIYV
;
A
#
# COMPACT_ATOMS: atom_id res chain seq x y z
N MET A 1 -15.34 -27.24 10.04
CA MET A 1 -15.33 -26.29 8.90
C MET A 1 -14.16 -25.36 9.13
N LYS A 2 -13.12 -25.41 8.28
CA LYS A 2 -11.99 -24.46 8.40
C LYS A 2 -12.56 -23.05 8.20
N ASN A 3 -12.18 -22.12 9.05
CA ASN A 3 -12.67 -20.75 9.02
C ASN A 3 -12.07 -20.05 7.78
N ILE A 4 -12.81 -20.09 6.66
CA ILE A 4 -12.37 -19.62 5.33
C ILE A 4 -12.14 -18.09 5.32
N TYR A 5 -12.54 -17.40 6.39
CA TYR A 5 -12.42 -15.96 6.58
C TYR A 5 -11.12 -15.51 7.26
N ASN A 6 -10.29 -16.44 7.75
CA ASN A 6 -9.07 -16.07 8.46
C ASN A 6 -7.90 -15.99 7.48
N ILE A 7 -7.44 -14.76 7.24
CA ILE A 7 -6.15 -14.48 6.61
C ILE A 7 -5.03 -15.24 7.35
N THR A 8 -4.18 -15.95 6.60
CA THR A 8 -3.01 -16.61 7.19
C THR A 8 -1.94 -15.57 7.51
N HIS A 9 -1.07 -15.87 8.47
CA HIS A 9 0.04 -14.99 8.82
C HIS A 9 0.96 -14.69 7.61
N GLU A 10 1.15 -15.68 6.73
CA GLU A 10 1.95 -15.51 5.51
C GLU A 10 1.32 -14.54 4.52
N ILE A 11 -0.01 -14.58 4.34
CA ILE A 11 -0.74 -13.62 3.49
C ILE A 11 -0.68 -12.21 4.11
N GLU A 12 -0.84 -12.09 5.42
CA GLU A 12 -0.70 -10.82 6.14
C GLU A 12 0.69 -10.21 5.91
N GLU A 13 1.76 -10.97 6.15
CA GLU A 13 3.13 -10.49 5.91
C GLU A 13 3.35 -10.07 4.46
N GLU A 14 2.79 -10.81 3.50
CA GLU A 14 2.97 -10.50 2.10
C GLU A 14 2.20 -9.24 1.69
N LEU A 15 1.00 -9.01 2.21
CA LEU A 15 0.26 -7.76 2.00
C LEU A 15 1.03 -6.55 2.55
N VAL A 16 1.67 -6.70 3.73
CA VAL A 16 2.56 -5.69 4.31
C VAL A 16 3.73 -5.42 3.36
N LYS A 17 4.42 -6.47 2.89
CA LYS A 17 5.57 -6.35 1.97
C LYS A 17 5.17 -5.66 0.66
N GLN A 18 4.07 -6.08 0.03
CA GLN A 18 3.59 -5.50 -1.23
C GLN A 18 3.16 -4.04 -1.08
N SER A 19 2.44 -3.70 0.00
CA SER A 19 2.03 -2.32 0.27
C SER A 19 3.25 -1.42 0.53
N PHE A 20 4.23 -1.93 1.28
CA PHE A 20 5.49 -1.22 1.52
C PHE A 20 6.27 -0.99 0.23
N LEU A 21 6.33 -1.97 -0.68
CA LEU A 21 7.00 -1.82 -1.98
C LEU A 21 6.36 -0.71 -2.83
N ALA A 22 5.03 -0.61 -2.87
CA ALA A 22 4.32 0.43 -3.63
C ALA A 22 4.41 1.84 -3.02
N MET A 23 4.65 1.97 -1.72
CA MET A 23 4.74 3.27 -1.05
C MET A 23 5.94 4.07 -1.60
N GLY A 24 5.70 5.34 -1.96
CA GLY A 24 6.64 6.23 -2.67
C GLY A 24 6.86 5.88 -4.16
N TYR A 25 6.65 4.63 -4.56
CA TYR A 25 6.83 4.16 -5.94
C TYR A 25 5.62 4.40 -6.85
N SER A 26 4.41 4.24 -6.31
CA SER A 26 3.15 4.31 -7.05
C SER A 26 2.53 5.70 -7.14
N SER A 27 3.04 6.68 -6.37
CA SER A 27 2.47 8.03 -6.29
C SER A 27 2.23 8.67 -7.67
N PRO A 28 1.15 9.45 -7.85
CA PRO A 28 0.10 9.77 -6.86
C PRO A 28 -0.93 8.66 -6.57
N ASN A 29 -0.86 7.51 -7.24
CA ASN A 29 -1.77 6.39 -6.98
C ASN A 29 -1.59 5.85 -5.54
N PRO A 30 -2.63 5.22 -4.96
CA PRO A 30 -2.52 4.61 -3.63
C PRO A 30 -1.54 3.43 -3.64
N PRO A 31 -0.69 3.28 -2.60
CA PRO A 31 0.18 2.11 -2.46
C PRO A 31 -0.59 0.87 -2.00
N VAL A 32 -1.27 0.22 -2.96
CA VAL A 32 -2.05 -1.00 -2.71
C VAL A 32 -1.19 -2.24 -2.88
N GLY A 33 -1.35 -3.21 -1.97
CA GLY A 33 -0.84 -4.58 -2.10
C GLY A 33 -1.97 -5.57 -2.38
N CYS A 34 -1.68 -6.61 -3.15
CA CYS A 34 -2.60 -7.68 -3.50
C CYS A 34 -1.91 -9.06 -3.43
N VAL A 35 -2.61 -10.05 -2.88
CA VAL A 35 -2.16 -11.44 -2.79
C VAL A 35 -3.26 -12.36 -3.30
N LEU A 36 -2.88 -13.35 -4.10
CA LEU A 36 -3.76 -14.44 -4.52
C LEU A 36 -3.33 -15.71 -3.78
N SER A 37 -4.27 -16.41 -3.16
CA SER A 37 -4.02 -17.71 -2.51
C SER A 37 -4.90 -18.80 -3.09
N ASP A 38 -4.54 -20.07 -2.88
CA ASP A 38 -5.51 -21.16 -3.03
C ASP A 38 -6.50 -21.17 -1.84
N LEU A 39 -7.41 -22.13 -1.85
CA LEU A 39 -8.45 -22.27 -0.82
C LEU A 39 -7.92 -22.80 0.52
N GLU A 40 -6.67 -23.27 0.55
CA GLU A 40 -5.99 -23.72 1.76
C GLU A 40 -5.16 -22.60 2.40
N GLY A 41 -4.98 -21.48 1.71
CA GLY A 41 -4.25 -20.30 2.16
C GLY A 41 -2.81 -20.24 1.62
N ASN A 42 -2.39 -21.14 0.73
CA ASN A 42 -1.06 -21.07 0.14
C ASN A 42 -1.00 -19.95 -0.90
N ILE A 43 0.02 -19.10 -0.83
CA ILE A 43 0.20 -17.99 -1.78
C ILE A 43 0.50 -18.54 -3.17
N LEU A 44 -0.34 -18.15 -4.12
CA LEU A 44 -0.20 -18.48 -5.54
C LEU A 44 0.47 -17.35 -6.33
N SER A 45 0.16 -16.11 -5.97
CA SER A 45 0.71 -14.93 -6.63
C SER A 45 0.59 -13.69 -5.74
N LYS A 46 1.31 -12.65 -6.11
CA LYS A 46 1.34 -11.37 -5.40
C LYS A 46 1.68 -10.23 -6.34
N GLY A 47 1.23 -9.04 -5.96
CA GLY A 47 1.43 -7.82 -6.72
C GLY A 47 1.25 -6.58 -5.87
N HIS A 48 1.80 -5.48 -6.35
CA HIS A 48 1.62 -4.17 -5.76
C HIS A 48 1.41 -3.14 -6.87
N THR A 49 0.80 -2.02 -6.51
CA THR A 49 0.50 -0.96 -7.48
C THR A 49 1.80 -0.44 -8.09
N GLN A 50 1.86 -0.46 -9.42
CA GLN A 50 3.04 0.01 -10.16
C GLN A 50 3.03 1.53 -10.29
N LYS A 51 4.06 2.09 -10.95
CA LYS A 51 4.12 3.52 -11.25
C LYS A 51 2.86 3.96 -11.97
N THR A 52 2.48 5.23 -11.79
CA THR A 52 1.29 5.80 -12.41
C THR A 52 1.24 5.55 -13.92
N GLY A 53 0.13 4.99 -14.38
CA GLY A 53 -0.08 4.60 -15.79
C GLY A 53 0.22 3.13 -16.10
N PHE A 54 0.70 2.36 -15.12
CA PHE A 54 0.90 0.91 -15.21
C PHE A 54 -0.11 0.17 -14.32
N ASP A 55 0.09 -1.15 -14.20
CA ASP A 55 -0.81 -2.07 -13.50
C ASP A 55 -1.06 -1.69 -12.04
N HIS A 56 -2.32 -1.81 -11.64
CA HIS A 56 -2.72 -1.81 -10.23
C HIS A 56 -2.30 -3.14 -9.56
N ALA A 57 -2.37 -3.20 -8.24
CA ALA A 57 -1.90 -4.35 -7.47
C ALA A 57 -2.56 -5.67 -7.90
N GLU A 58 -3.86 -5.65 -8.16
CA GLU A 58 -4.66 -6.81 -8.55
C GLU A 58 -4.27 -7.32 -9.94
N ILE A 59 -4.05 -6.40 -10.88
CA ILE A 59 -3.60 -6.72 -12.23
C ILE A 59 -2.17 -7.27 -12.19
N SER A 60 -1.28 -6.63 -11.43
CA SER A 60 0.09 -7.11 -11.21
C SER A 60 0.11 -8.53 -10.63
N ALA A 61 -0.75 -8.81 -9.63
CA ALA A 61 -0.87 -10.13 -9.04
C ALA A 61 -1.40 -11.16 -10.05
N TYR A 62 -2.40 -10.81 -10.86
CA TYR A 62 -2.92 -11.72 -11.89
C TYR A 62 -1.94 -11.94 -13.05
N ASN A 63 -1.14 -10.94 -13.42
CA ASN A 63 -0.11 -11.09 -14.46
C ASN A 63 1.01 -12.04 -14.00
N ASN A 64 1.33 -12.05 -12.71
CA ASN A 64 2.26 -12.99 -12.10
C ASN A 64 1.65 -14.38 -11.84
N PHE A 65 0.34 -14.55 -12.00
CA PHE A 65 -0.35 -15.79 -11.69
C PHE A 65 -0.26 -16.77 -12.86
N THR A 66 0.66 -17.72 -12.78
CA THR A 66 1.00 -18.64 -13.89
C THR A 66 0.09 -19.86 -14.00
N LYS A 67 -0.77 -20.13 -13.01
CA LYS A 67 -1.63 -21.32 -12.98
C LYS A 67 -3.01 -21.00 -13.56
N THR A 68 -3.47 -21.81 -14.50
CA THR A 68 -4.82 -21.71 -15.08
C THR A 68 -5.76 -22.72 -14.44
N GLY A 69 -7.04 -22.36 -14.25
CA GLY A 69 -8.07 -23.27 -13.76
C GLY A 69 -7.97 -23.64 -12.27
N VAL A 70 -7.20 -22.88 -11.49
CA VAL A 70 -7.07 -23.07 -10.04
C VAL A 70 -8.03 -22.14 -9.31
N SER A 71 -8.90 -22.70 -8.46
CA SER A 71 -9.71 -21.92 -7.51
C SER A 71 -8.80 -21.15 -6.57
N HIS A 72 -9.10 -19.87 -6.39
CA HIS A 72 -8.26 -18.96 -5.64
C HIS A 72 -9.07 -17.88 -4.94
N ASN A 73 -8.46 -17.28 -3.91
CA ASN A 73 -8.96 -16.12 -3.18
C ASN A 73 -8.11 -14.89 -3.52
N VAL A 74 -8.71 -13.71 -3.42
CA VAL A 74 -8.05 -12.41 -3.59
C VAL A 74 -8.03 -11.68 -2.26
N PHE A 75 -6.87 -11.17 -1.86
CA PHE A 75 -6.71 -10.30 -0.70
C PHE A 75 -6.09 -8.99 -1.17
N VAL A 76 -6.74 -7.85 -0.91
CA VAL A 76 -6.31 -6.55 -1.43
C VAL A 76 -6.47 -5.44 -0.39
N THR A 77 -5.49 -4.55 -0.25
CA THR A 77 -5.53 -3.56 0.85
C THR A 77 -6.53 -2.43 0.65
N LEU A 78 -6.97 -2.18 -0.58
CA LEU A 78 -7.96 -1.16 -0.93
C LEU A 78 -9.03 -1.77 -1.85
N GLU A 79 -10.25 -1.27 -1.79
CA GLU A 79 -11.35 -1.64 -2.68
C GLU A 79 -10.91 -1.58 -4.15
N PRO A 80 -11.09 -2.67 -4.92
CA PRO A 80 -10.77 -2.69 -6.34
C PRO A 80 -11.46 -1.59 -7.13
N CYS A 81 -10.71 -0.89 -7.98
CA CYS A 81 -11.27 0.23 -8.72
C CYS A 81 -12.39 -0.21 -9.69
N THR A 82 -13.45 0.60 -9.75
CA THR A 82 -14.67 0.39 -10.55
C THR A 82 -14.75 1.30 -11.78
N HIS A 83 -14.05 2.43 -11.78
CA HIS A 83 -14.01 3.35 -12.91
C HIS A 83 -12.92 2.96 -13.91
N THR A 84 -13.15 3.30 -15.18
CA THR A 84 -12.14 3.19 -16.23
C THR A 84 -11.27 4.44 -16.22
N GLY A 85 -9.99 4.26 -15.93
CA GLY A 85 -8.97 5.32 -16.00
C GLY A 85 -8.06 5.12 -17.21
N LYS A 86 -6.75 5.12 -16.97
CA LYS A 86 -5.74 4.73 -17.99
C LYS A 86 -5.73 3.21 -18.26
N THR A 87 -6.16 2.43 -17.28
CA THR A 87 -6.29 0.97 -17.32
C THR A 87 -7.76 0.57 -17.14
N PRO A 88 -8.18 -0.61 -17.63
CA PRO A 88 -9.50 -1.15 -17.33
C PRO A 88 -9.72 -1.33 -15.81
N PRO A 89 -10.98 -1.29 -15.33
CA PRO A 89 -11.28 -1.48 -13.92
C PRO A 89 -10.75 -2.82 -13.38
N CYS A 90 -10.14 -2.78 -12.20
CA CYS A 90 -9.68 -3.99 -11.52
C CYS A 90 -10.87 -4.88 -11.15
N ALA A 91 -12.00 -4.27 -10.77
CA ALA A 91 -13.21 -4.99 -10.44
C ALA A 91 -13.67 -5.93 -11.58
N ASP A 92 -13.68 -5.42 -12.81
CA ASP A 92 -14.06 -6.21 -13.99
C ASP A 92 -13.07 -7.32 -14.30
N THR A 93 -11.79 -7.08 -14.06
CA THR A 93 -10.76 -8.10 -14.27
C THR A 93 -10.90 -9.23 -13.27
N ILE A 94 -11.10 -8.92 -11.99
CA ILE A 94 -11.32 -9.92 -10.93
C ILE A 94 -12.58 -10.75 -11.25
N LEU A 95 -13.70 -10.11 -11.63
CA LEU A 95 -14.92 -10.82 -12.02
C LEU A 95 -14.67 -11.81 -13.17
N LYS A 96 -13.90 -11.41 -14.19
CA LYS A 96 -13.53 -12.31 -15.30
C LYS A 96 -12.65 -13.47 -14.86
N LYS A 97 -11.80 -13.28 -13.85
CA LYS A 97 -10.92 -14.31 -13.29
C LYS A 97 -11.64 -15.28 -12.37
N ARG A 98 -12.85 -14.93 -11.89
CA ARG A 98 -13.74 -15.78 -11.09
C ARG A 98 -13.05 -16.41 -9.86
N PRO A 99 -12.46 -15.63 -8.94
CA PRO A 99 -12.05 -16.15 -7.63
C PRO A 99 -13.26 -16.68 -6.84
N GLU A 100 -13.01 -17.51 -5.83
CA GLU A 100 -14.06 -17.94 -4.88
C GLU A 100 -14.44 -16.78 -3.94
N SER A 101 -13.42 -16.07 -3.44
CA SER A 101 -13.60 -14.97 -2.49
C SER A 101 -12.67 -13.78 -2.77
N VAL A 102 -13.14 -12.58 -2.42
CA VAL A 102 -12.40 -11.32 -2.44
C VAL A 102 -12.49 -10.65 -1.07
N PHE A 103 -11.34 -10.47 -0.43
CA PHE A 103 -11.21 -9.79 0.85
C PHE A 103 -10.50 -8.46 0.66
N TYR A 104 -11.13 -7.36 1.08
CA TYR A 104 -10.55 -6.03 0.94
C TYR A 104 -10.43 -5.28 2.28
N GLY A 105 -9.44 -4.40 2.42
CA GLY A 105 -9.17 -3.69 3.68
C GLY A 105 -10.00 -2.44 3.89
N LEU A 106 -9.77 -1.42 3.06
CA LEU A 106 -10.50 -0.14 3.10
C LEU A 106 -11.39 0.02 1.87
N LYS A 107 -12.56 0.65 2.06
CA LYS A 107 -13.31 1.21 0.94
C LYS A 107 -12.53 2.39 0.37
N ASP A 108 -12.53 2.55 -0.95
CA ASP A 108 -11.81 3.65 -1.58
C ASP A 108 -12.60 4.94 -1.37
N PRO A 109 -12.05 5.95 -0.65
CA PRO A 109 -12.75 7.21 -0.44
C PRO A 109 -12.79 8.10 -1.69
N ASN A 110 -12.10 7.72 -2.77
CA ASN A 110 -12.09 8.47 -4.01
C ASN A 110 -13.53 8.53 -4.59
N PRO A 111 -14.11 9.72 -4.76
CA PRO A 111 -15.47 9.86 -5.30
C PRO A 111 -15.69 9.20 -6.66
N LEU A 112 -14.61 8.99 -7.43
CA LEU A 112 -14.64 8.29 -8.72
C LEU A 112 -14.81 6.76 -8.58
N VAL A 113 -14.55 6.20 -7.40
CA VAL A 113 -14.62 4.76 -7.12
C VAL A 113 -15.87 4.38 -6.34
N VAL A 114 -16.42 5.31 -5.54
CA VAL A 114 -17.59 5.05 -4.68
C VAL A 114 -18.77 4.54 -5.53
N ASP A 115 -18.91 3.22 -5.53
CA ASP A 115 -19.98 2.50 -6.19
C ASP A 115 -20.63 1.57 -5.16
N SER A 116 -21.80 1.97 -4.66
CA SER A 116 -22.56 1.17 -3.71
C SER A 116 -22.99 -0.20 -4.24
N SER A 117 -22.87 -0.43 -5.56
CA SER A 117 -23.23 -1.69 -6.21
C SER A 117 -22.04 -2.65 -6.41
N PHE A 118 -20.81 -2.22 -6.10
CA PHE A 118 -19.60 -3.04 -6.28
C PHE A 118 -19.74 -4.41 -5.62
N GLU A 119 -20.04 -4.47 -4.32
CA GLU A 119 -20.17 -5.75 -3.59
C GLU A 119 -21.30 -6.61 -4.18
N LYS A 120 -22.42 -5.98 -4.57
CA LYS A 120 -23.56 -6.67 -5.19
C LYS A 120 -23.19 -7.33 -6.52
N LYS A 121 -22.38 -6.68 -7.36
CA LYS A 121 -21.94 -7.22 -8.66
C LYS A 121 -21.19 -8.55 -8.51
N TYR A 122 -20.39 -8.70 -7.47
CA TYR A 122 -19.69 -9.94 -7.15
C TYR A 122 -20.63 -11.01 -6.60
N SER A 123 -21.52 -10.62 -5.69
CA SER A 123 -22.52 -11.53 -5.15
C SER A 123 -23.44 -12.11 -6.24
N ASP A 124 -23.87 -11.29 -7.21
CA ASP A 124 -24.70 -11.73 -8.35
C ASP A 124 -23.98 -12.78 -9.22
N GLU A 125 -22.64 -12.70 -9.30
CA GLU A 125 -21.77 -13.67 -10.00
C GLU A 125 -21.34 -14.86 -9.12
N LYS A 126 -21.88 -14.96 -7.89
CA LYS A 126 -21.56 -15.98 -6.88
C LYS A 126 -20.12 -15.97 -6.40
N ILE A 127 -19.49 -14.79 -6.38
CA ILE A 127 -18.19 -14.56 -5.78
C ILE A 127 -18.42 -13.94 -4.41
N ASP A 128 -17.86 -14.55 -3.36
CA ASP A 128 -17.94 -13.99 -2.01
C ASP A 128 -17.05 -12.75 -1.93
N ILE A 129 -17.59 -11.65 -1.41
CA ILE A 129 -16.82 -10.42 -1.24
C ILE A 129 -17.10 -9.83 0.12
N SER A 130 -16.04 -9.54 0.86
CA SER A 130 -16.17 -9.01 2.20
C SER A 130 -15.00 -8.11 2.58
N LYS A 131 -15.29 -7.18 3.47
CA LYS A 131 -14.27 -6.35 4.10
C LYS A 131 -13.61 -7.14 5.24
N SER A 132 -12.28 -7.10 5.33
CA SER A 132 -11.52 -7.69 6.44
C SER A 132 -10.91 -6.61 7.32
N ASP A 133 -11.12 -6.73 8.64
CA ASP A 133 -10.55 -5.83 9.63
C ASP A 133 -9.04 -6.01 9.80
N GLU A 134 -8.52 -7.22 9.60
CA GLU A 134 -7.08 -7.52 9.58
C GLU A 134 -6.39 -6.81 8.42
N ILE A 135 -6.94 -6.94 7.20
CA ILE A 135 -6.41 -6.24 6.02
C ILE A 135 -6.58 -4.72 6.20
N GLN A 136 -7.65 -4.27 6.85
CA GLN A 136 -7.85 -2.85 7.14
C GLN A 136 -6.72 -2.27 8.00
N LYS A 137 -6.22 -3.01 8.99
CA LYS A 137 -5.08 -2.57 9.83
C LYS A 137 -3.82 -2.37 8.99
N ILE A 138 -3.53 -3.30 8.07
CA ILE A 138 -2.41 -3.18 7.12
C ILE A 138 -2.61 -1.96 6.22
N ALA A 139 -3.79 -1.84 5.62
CA ALA A 139 -4.15 -0.78 4.69
C ALA A 139 -3.94 0.63 5.29
N LYS A 140 -4.39 0.85 6.53
CA LYS A 140 -4.25 2.13 7.23
C LYS A 140 -2.79 2.56 7.45
N ALA A 141 -1.87 1.61 7.60
CA ALA A 141 -0.46 1.91 7.82
C ALA A 141 0.21 2.52 6.57
N TYR A 142 -0.21 2.10 5.37
CA TYR A 142 0.44 2.49 4.11
C TYR A 142 -0.34 3.54 3.32
N LEU A 143 -1.66 3.59 3.46
CA LEU A 143 -2.51 4.51 2.69
C LEU A 143 -2.63 5.90 3.29
N ASN A 144 -2.01 6.19 4.44
CA ASN A 144 -2.18 7.47 5.16
C ASN A 144 -1.92 8.71 4.26
N GLY A 145 -0.87 8.68 3.43
CA GLY A 145 -0.58 9.76 2.48
C GLY A 145 -1.70 9.96 1.46
N PHE A 146 -2.20 8.88 0.87
CA PHE A 146 -3.31 8.91 -0.08
C PHE A 146 -4.61 9.40 0.60
N LEU A 147 -4.99 8.81 1.73
CA LEU A 147 -6.19 9.17 2.48
C LEU A 147 -6.16 10.64 2.92
N SER A 148 -5.02 11.14 3.39
CA SER A 148 -4.88 12.54 3.79
C SER A 148 -5.11 13.49 2.60
N ARG A 149 -4.56 13.16 1.42
CA ARG A 149 -4.78 13.95 0.20
C ARG A 149 -6.26 13.98 -0.19
N ILE A 150 -6.93 12.84 -0.17
CA ILE A 150 -8.35 12.74 -0.57
C ILE A 150 -9.27 13.43 0.44
N HIS A 151 -9.09 13.21 1.74
CA HIS A 151 -9.99 13.74 2.76
C HIS A 151 -9.73 15.20 3.13
N PHE A 152 -8.47 15.63 3.13
CA PHE A 152 -8.07 16.92 3.68
C PHE A 152 -7.38 17.84 2.67
N GLY A 153 -7.14 17.39 1.44
CA GLY A 153 -6.44 18.19 0.42
C GLY A 153 -4.98 18.52 0.78
N ARG A 154 -4.37 17.76 1.69
CA ARG A 154 -2.99 18.00 2.18
C ARG A 154 -2.22 16.69 2.37
N PRO A 155 -0.88 16.69 2.27
CA PRO A 155 -0.08 15.48 2.48
C PRO A 155 -0.12 15.02 3.95
N ALA A 156 0.05 13.71 4.15
CA ALA A 156 0.45 13.19 5.46
C ALA A 156 1.92 13.56 5.72
N VAL A 157 2.24 13.92 6.97
CA VAL A 157 3.57 14.37 7.37
C VAL A 157 4.15 13.40 8.40
N LEU A 158 5.36 12.92 8.13
CA LEU A 158 6.19 12.21 9.11
C LEU A 158 7.33 13.14 9.54
N VAL A 159 7.48 13.32 10.85
CA VAL A 159 8.58 14.09 11.44
C VAL A 159 9.64 13.12 11.91
N LYS A 160 10.85 13.24 11.36
CA LYS A 160 12.03 12.47 11.78
C LYS A 160 12.93 13.36 12.62
N ILE A 161 13.27 12.89 13.81
CA ILE A 161 14.18 13.56 14.75
C ILE A 161 15.28 12.57 15.12
N VAL A 162 16.49 13.07 15.36
CA VAL A 162 17.59 12.33 15.99
C VAL A 162 18.02 13.15 17.19
N GLU A 163 18.13 12.50 18.34
CA GLU A 163 18.52 13.14 19.59
C GLU A 163 19.47 12.25 20.39
N THR A 164 20.27 12.87 21.25
CA THR A 164 21.00 12.18 22.31
C THR A 164 20.04 11.66 23.36
N LYS A 165 20.53 10.83 24.28
CA LYS A 165 19.74 10.32 25.41
C LYS A 165 19.16 11.45 26.28
N GLU A 166 19.85 12.58 26.34
CA GLU A 166 19.46 13.77 27.10
C GLU A 166 18.53 14.72 26.32
N GLY A 167 18.18 14.40 25.07
CA GLY A 167 17.24 15.17 24.24
C GLY A 167 17.87 16.28 23.40
N PHE A 168 19.19 16.26 23.19
CA PHE A 168 19.87 17.23 22.33
C PHE A 168 19.91 16.72 20.88
N PHE A 169 19.62 17.59 19.90
CA PHE A 169 19.59 17.22 18.48
C PHE A 169 20.70 17.88 17.63
N GLY A 170 21.59 18.64 18.26
CA GLY A 170 22.72 19.29 17.58
C GLY A 170 23.51 20.23 18.50
N SER A 171 24.59 20.80 17.96
CA SER A 171 25.35 21.90 18.56
C SER A 171 24.83 23.25 18.01
N GLN A 172 25.15 24.36 18.69
CA GLN A 172 24.81 25.70 18.20
C GLN A 172 25.66 26.13 17.00
N ASP A 173 26.94 25.72 16.99
CA ASP A 173 27.94 26.30 16.10
C ASP A 173 28.45 25.33 15.03
N GLU A 174 28.28 24.01 15.22
CA GLU A 174 28.83 22.99 14.32
C GLU A 174 27.85 21.83 14.08
N SER A 175 28.04 21.14 12.95
CA SER A 175 27.31 19.91 12.66
C SER A 175 27.87 18.77 13.52
N VAL A 176 26.99 18.08 14.24
CA VAL A 176 27.36 16.97 15.13
C VAL A 176 26.65 15.71 14.69
N ARG A 177 27.41 14.64 14.53
CA ARG A 177 26.85 13.33 14.21
C ARG A 177 26.35 12.64 15.47
N ILE A 178 25.03 12.51 15.58
CA ILE A 178 24.37 11.78 16.68
C ILE A 178 23.97 10.35 16.24
N SER A 179 23.58 10.17 14.98
CA SER A 179 23.06 8.89 14.47
C SER A 179 24.13 7.89 14.01
N SER A 180 23.77 6.61 14.05
CA SER A 180 24.58 5.51 13.52
C SER A 180 24.37 5.30 12.01
N PRO A 181 25.26 4.57 11.31
CA PRO A 181 25.06 4.20 9.90
C PRO A 181 23.74 3.45 9.62
N GLU A 182 23.26 2.63 10.56
CA GLU A 182 21.98 1.92 10.44
C GLU A 182 20.80 2.89 10.44
N SER A 183 20.89 3.95 11.26
CA SER A 183 19.89 5.04 11.29
C SER A 183 19.89 5.84 9.98
N ASP A 184 21.04 5.97 9.33
CA ASP A 184 21.15 6.62 8.02
C ASP A 184 20.47 5.77 6.94
N ASN A 185 20.68 4.45 6.94
CA ASN A 185 19.98 3.53 6.04
C ASN A 185 18.46 3.60 6.20
N MET A 186 17.96 3.64 7.44
CA MET A 186 16.54 3.85 7.71
C MET A 186 16.07 5.21 7.18
N SER A 187 16.88 6.25 7.34
CA SER A 187 16.55 7.58 6.81
C SER A 187 16.44 7.57 5.28
N GLN A 188 17.34 6.88 4.57
CA GLN A 188 17.25 6.72 3.10
C GLN A 188 16.00 5.94 2.69
N LEU A 189 15.68 4.88 3.42
CA LEU A 189 14.47 4.10 3.17
C LEU A 189 13.22 4.97 3.33
N LEU A 190 13.13 5.77 4.41
CA LEU A 190 12.03 6.71 4.60
C LEU A 190 11.95 7.71 3.45
N ARG A 191 13.06 8.30 3.00
CA ARG A 191 13.07 9.23 1.87
C ARG A 191 12.47 8.62 0.61
N ALA A 192 12.82 7.37 0.30
CA ALA A 192 12.27 6.65 -0.86
C ALA A 192 10.77 6.32 -0.74
N LYS A 193 10.18 6.40 0.46
CA LYS A 193 8.74 6.12 0.71
C LYS A 193 7.85 7.36 0.73
N PHE A 194 8.42 8.55 0.65
CA PHE A 194 7.67 9.80 0.73
C PHE A 194 7.88 10.65 -0.53
N ASP A 195 6.84 11.40 -0.90
CA ASP A 195 6.83 12.19 -2.15
C ASP A 195 7.70 13.46 -2.06
N GLY A 196 8.15 13.84 -0.87
CA GLY A 196 8.95 15.04 -0.67
C GLY A 196 9.59 15.12 0.71
N ILE A 197 10.66 15.91 0.79
CA ILE A 197 11.42 16.15 2.01
C ILE A 197 11.42 17.65 2.30
N ILE A 198 11.12 18.01 3.55
CA ILE A 198 11.09 19.39 4.01
C ILE A 198 12.17 19.58 5.07
N VAL A 199 12.99 20.60 4.89
CA VAL A 199 14.00 21.02 5.87
C VAL A 199 13.98 22.54 6.03
N GLY A 200 14.42 23.03 7.19
CA GLY A 200 14.57 24.45 7.44
C GLY A 200 15.85 25.02 6.80
N PRO A 201 15.92 26.35 6.58
CA PRO A 201 17.10 26.97 5.97
C PRO A 201 18.38 26.77 6.78
N LYS A 202 18.28 26.66 8.12
CA LYS A 202 19.44 26.41 8.98
C LYS A 202 20.08 25.05 8.73
N THR A 203 19.28 24.01 8.48
CA THR A 203 19.78 22.67 8.11
C THR A 203 20.60 22.76 6.82
N ILE A 204 20.11 23.50 5.82
CA ILE A 204 20.83 23.69 4.57
C ILE A 204 22.16 24.42 4.79
N SER A 205 22.17 25.48 5.60
CA SER A 205 23.39 26.26 5.86
C SER A 205 24.43 25.52 6.71
N MET A 206 24.00 24.65 7.65
CA MET A 206 24.90 23.95 8.56
C MET A 206 25.37 22.59 8.02
N ASP A 207 24.47 21.84 7.38
CA ASP A 207 24.72 20.44 6.99
C ASP A 207 24.88 20.25 5.47
N GLY A 208 24.55 21.28 4.68
CA GLY A 208 24.53 21.23 3.21
C GLY A 208 23.34 20.46 2.64
N ILE A 209 23.29 20.34 1.30
CA ILE A 209 22.23 19.61 0.58
C ILE A 209 22.78 18.24 0.15
N TYR A 210 22.71 17.27 1.06
CA TYR A 210 22.89 15.84 0.73
C TYR A 210 21.55 15.10 0.90
N ILE A 211 20.49 15.70 0.36
CA ILE A 211 19.12 15.20 0.40
C ILE A 211 18.78 14.74 -1.02
N TYR A 212 19.17 13.51 -1.35
CA TYR A 212 18.72 12.85 -2.57
C TYR A 212 17.42 12.08 -2.26
N VAL A 213 16.44 12.20 -3.15
CA VAL A 213 15.18 11.43 -3.16
C VAL A 213 15.35 10.25 -4.11
#